data_AF-A0A125SI83-F1
#
_entry.id   AF-A0A125SI83-F1
#
_cell.length_a   1.000
_cell.length_b   1.000
_cell.length_c   1.000
_cell.angle_alpha   90.00
_cell.angle_beta   90.00
_cell.angle_gamma   90.00
#
_symmetry.space_group_name_H-M   'P 1'
#
loop_
_entity.id
_entity.type
_entity.pdbx_description
1 polymer ?
#
loop_
_entity_poly.entity_id
_entity_poly.type
_entity_poly.pdbx_seq_one_letter_code
_entity_poly.pdbx_strand_id
1 'polypeptide(L)'
;MVKRSLEARAEPVFDNDSYGYRPYRPGRSAHQALEVARQRCWNRDWVLDLDIKNLFDSIDRGLMMRAVRCHTGCAWQLYVIFEDSVAPDPELTGIVVRLRASRR
;
A
#
# COMPACT_ATOMS: atom_id res chain seq x y z
N MET A 1 -5.28 -12.59 5.00
CA MET A 1 -3.96 -12.79 5.64
C MET A 1 -2.90 -11.83 5.10
N VAL A 2 -2.74 -11.67 3.77
CA VAL A 2 -1.79 -10.70 3.16
C VAL A 2 -1.96 -9.28 3.69
N LYS A 3 -3.19 -8.74 3.60
CA LYS A 3 -3.53 -7.36 4.02
C LYS A 3 -3.02 -7.03 5.42
N ARG A 4 -3.47 -7.75 6.45
CA ARG A 4 -3.07 -7.52 7.85
C ARG A 4 -1.56 -7.61 8.06
N SER A 5 -0.91 -8.56 7.39
CA SER A 5 0.55 -8.73 7.50
C SER A 5 1.31 -7.55 6.88
N LEU A 6 0.83 -6.99 5.77
CA LEU A 6 1.44 -5.83 5.15
C LEU A 6 1.12 -4.55 5.91
N GLU A 7 -0.13 -4.36 6.35
CA GLU A 7 -0.54 -3.23 7.18
C GLU A 7 0.38 -3.12 8.41
N ALA A 8 0.61 -4.22 9.14
CA ALA A 8 1.49 -4.19 10.31
C ALA A 8 2.93 -3.73 10.00
N ARG A 9 3.43 -3.97 8.79
CA ARG A 9 4.79 -3.59 8.37
C ARG A 9 4.87 -2.21 7.73
N ALA A 10 3.81 -1.78 7.07
CA ALA A 10 3.72 -0.48 6.42
C ALA A 10 3.30 0.62 7.41
N GLU A 11 2.48 0.30 8.42
CA GLU A 11 1.93 1.25 9.38
C GLU A 11 2.99 2.15 10.07
N PRO A 12 4.17 1.64 10.47
CA PRO A 12 5.22 2.46 11.09
C PRO A 12 5.91 3.44 10.14
N VAL A 13 5.89 3.20 8.83
CA VAL A 13 6.61 4.05 7.84
C VAL A 13 5.72 5.14 7.23
N PHE A 14 4.41 5.04 7.39
CA PHE A 14 3.49 6.07 6.88
C PHE A 14 3.71 7.40 7.58
N ASP A 15 3.58 8.46 6.81
CA ASP A 15 3.62 9.82 7.31
C ASP A 15 2.56 10.07 8.41
N ASN A 16 2.87 11.00 9.31
CA ASN A 16 1.97 11.39 10.39
C ASN A 16 0.75 12.16 9.89
N ASP A 17 0.78 12.75 8.70
CA ASP A 17 -0.33 13.43 8.07
C ASP A 17 -1.08 12.53 7.06
N SER A 18 -0.77 11.23 7.01
CA SER A 18 -1.54 10.26 6.24
C SER A 18 -2.75 9.75 7.04
N TYR A 19 -3.97 9.98 6.58
CA TYR A 19 -5.19 9.57 7.31
C TYR A 19 -6.05 8.55 6.54
N GLY A 20 -5.86 8.43 5.22
CA GLY A 20 -6.66 7.56 4.36
C GLY A 20 -6.35 6.07 4.58
N TYR A 21 -7.36 5.21 4.46
CA TYR A 21 -7.25 3.74 4.48
C TYR A 21 -6.54 3.13 5.72
N ARG A 22 -6.53 3.83 6.86
CA ARG A 22 -5.84 3.41 8.10
C ARG A 22 -6.80 3.20 9.29
N PRO A 23 -7.85 2.36 9.16
CA PRO A 23 -8.90 2.27 10.19
C PRO A 23 -8.42 1.67 11.52
N TYR A 24 -7.29 0.97 11.54
CA TYR A 24 -6.76 0.29 12.72
C TYR A 24 -5.79 1.13 13.54
N ARG A 25 -5.38 2.31 13.07
CA ARG A 25 -4.53 3.23 13.84
C ARG A 25 -5.41 4.26 14.56
N PRO A 26 -5.32 4.37 15.90
CA PRO A 26 -6.02 5.40 16.63
C PRO A 26 -5.69 6.77 16.05
N GLY A 27 -6.74 7.51 15.75
CA GLY A 27 -6.63 8.85 15.20
C GLY A 27 -6.26 8.99 13.73
N ARG A 28 -6.49 7.94 12.93
CA ARG A 28 -6.35 8.01 11.47
C ARG A 28 -7.72 7.85 10.82
N SER A 29 -8.50 8.93 10.85
CA SER A 29 -9.82 9.01 10.21
C SER A 29 -9.98 10.31 9.45
N ALA A 30 -10.99 10.37 8.56
CA ALA A 30 -11.33 11.59 7.83
C ALA A 30 -11.63 12.77 8.76
N HIS A 31 -12.35 12.54 9.87
CA HIS A 31 -12.62 13.59 10.86
C HIS A 31 -11.35 14.15 11.49
N GLN A 32 -10.36 13.29 11.78
CA GLN A 32 -9.09 13.75 12.32
C GLN A 32 -8.25 14.52 11.30
N ALA A 33 -8.30 14.12 10.02
CA ALA A 33 -7.68 14.89 8.95
C ALA A 33 -8.27 16.31 8.88
N LEU A 34 -9.61 16.43 8.96
CA LEU A 34 -10.30 17.71 8.94
C LEU A 34 -9.98 18.57 10.17
N GLU A 35 -9.91 17.98 11.36
CA GLU A 35 -9.52 18.68 12.59
C GLU A 35 -8.15 19.35 12.44
N VAL A 36 -7.16 18.58 11.95
CA VAL A 36 -5.79 19.06 11.73
C VAL A 36 -5.73 20.09 10.61
N ALA A 37 -6.43 19.86 9.50
CA ALA A 37 -6.51 20.83 8.40
C ALA A 37 -7.09 22.17 8.88
N ARG A 38 -8.18 22.14 9.64
CA ARG A 38 -8.81 23.34 10.22
C ARG A 38 -7.86 24.15 11.09
N GLN A 39 -7.12 23.48 11.97
CA GLN A 39 -6.13 24.14 12.83
C GLN A 39 -5.01 24.80 12.01
N ARG A 40 -4.59 24.19 10.90
CA ARG A 40 -3.56 24.74 10.01
C ARG A 40 -4.07 25.93 9.19
N CYS A 41 -5.31 25.89 8.73
CA CYS A 41 -5.94 26.99 8.00
C CYS A 41 -6.12 28.26 8.87
N TRP A 42 -6.19 28.13 10.20
CA TRP A 42 -6.17 29.31 11.07
C TRP A 42 -4.80 29.99 11.18
N ASN A 43 -3.72 29.26 10.85
CA ASN A 43 -2.37 29.80 10.85
C ASN A 43 -1.89 30.24 9.46
N ARG A 44 -2.64 29.90 8.40
CA ARG A 44 -2.30 30.17 7.00
C ARG A 44 -3.56 30.47 6.20
N ASP A 45 -3.59 31.63 5.55
CA ASP A 45 -4.76 32.10 4.79
C ASP A 45 -4.94 31.44 3.40
N TRP A 46 -4.20 30.38 3.10
CA TRP A 46 -4.25 29.67 1.81
C TRP A 46 -4.14 28.16 1.98
N VAL A 47 -4.74 27.43 1.04
CA VAL A 47 -4.70 25.97 0.93
C VAL A 47 -4.38 25.59 -0.51
N LEU A 48 -3.57 24.55 -0.67
CA LEU A 48 -3.34 23.89 -1.96
C LEU A 48 -4.11 22.57 -1.96
N ASP A 49 -5.17 22.50 -2.78
CA ASP A 49 -5.98 21.31 -2.97
C ASP A 49 -5.46 20.53 -4.19
N LEU A 50 -5.08 19.26 -3.98
CA LEU A 50 -4.50 18.40 -5.00
C LEU A 50 -5.23 17.07 -5.02
N ASP A 51 -5.60 16.62 -6.20
CA ASP A 51 -6.21 15.30 -6.43
C ASP A 51 -5.51 14.56 -7.58
N ILE A 52 -5.44 13.24 -7.49
CA ILE A 52 -4.84 12.38 -8.51
C ILE A 52 -5.93 11.65 -9.28
N LYS A 53 -6.11 12.03 -10.53
CA LYS A 53 -7.08 11.39 -11.42
C LYS A 53 -6.74 9.91 -11.65
N ASN A 54 -7.74 9.04 -11.50
CA ASN A 54 -7.66 7.61 -11.79
C ASN A 54 -6.45 6.93 -11.11
N LEU A 55 -6.20 7.23 -9.83
CA LEU A 55 -5.03 6.73 -9.09
C LEU A 55 -4.79 5.22 -9.32
N PHE A 56 -5.79 4.38 -9.09
CA PHE A 56 -5.62 2.91 -9.19
C PHE A 56 -5.43 2.40 -10.63
N ASP A 57 -6.01 3.08 -11.62
CA ASP A 57 -5.89 2.66 -13.03
C ASP A 57 -4.60 3.17 -13.68
N SER A 58 -4.03 4.26 -13.15
CA SER A 58 -2.87 4.96 -13.73
C SER A 58 -1.53 4.68 -13.03
N ILE A 59 -1.54 4.02 -11.87
CA ILE A 59 -0.31 3.65 -11.17
C ILE A 59 0.54 2.70 -12.02
N ASP A 60 1.82 3.06 -12.21
CA ASP A 60 2.82 2.15 -12.78
C ASP A 60 2.99 0.93 -11.87
N ARG A 61 2.63 -0.23 -12.41
CA ARG A 61 2.62 -1.49 -11.65
C ARG A 61 4.02 -1.94 -11.25
N GLY A 62 5.03 -1.64 -12.04
CA GLY A 62 6.42 -1.97 -11.71
C GLY A 62 6.92 -1.16 -10.52
N LEU A 63 6.63 0.15 -10.48
CA LEU A 63 6.94 1.01 -9.35
C LEU A 63 6.15 0.61 -8.10
N MET A 64 4.87 0.26 -8.25
CA MET A 64 4.06 -0.27 -7.15
C MET A 64 4.69 -1.52 -6.54
N MET A 65 5.05 -2.51 -7.36
CA MET A 65 5.66 -3.75 -6.87
C MET A 65 7.03 -3.52 -6.24
N ARG A 66 7.83 -2.57 -6.74
CA ARG A 66 9.08 -2.15 -6.08
C ARG A 66 8.82 -1.65 -4.66
N ALA A 67 7.78 -0.84 -4.45
CA ALA A 67 7.40 -0.39 -3.11
C ALA A 67 6.92 -1.55 -2.22
N VAL A 68 6.11 -2.47 -2.74
CA VAL A 68 5.64 -3.65 -1.98
C VAL A 68 6.82 -4.52 -1.52
N ARG A 69 7.84 -4.72 -2.36
CA ARG A 69 9.04 -5.51 -2.03
C ARG A 69 9.83 -4.94 -0.84
N CYS A 70 9.80 -3.63 -0.62
CA CYS A 70 10.38 -3.02 0.59
C CYS A 70 9.67 -3.48 1.87
N HIS A 71 8.38 -3.83 1.77
CA HIS A 71 7.55 -4.24 2.90
C HIS A 71 7.30 -5.74 2.96
N THR A 72 7.74 -6.54 1.99
CA THR A 72 7.79 -7.99 2.12
C THR A 72 8.69 -8.68 1.11
N GLY A 73 9.48 -9.65 1.57
CA GLY A 73 10.17 -10.63 0.73
C GLY A 73 9.44 -11.97 0.65
N CYS A 74 8.22 -12.05 1.21
CA CYS A 74 7.48 -13.29 1.27
C CYS A 74 6.88 -13.61 -0.11
N ALA A 75 7.42 -14.63 -0.76
CA ALA A 75 7.08 -14.99 -2.13
C ALA A 75 5.57 -15.17 -2.39
N TRP A 76 4.84 -15.78 -1.45
CA TRP A 76 3.40 -15.98 -1.60
C TRP A 76 2.61 -14.66 -1.54
N GLN A 77 3.03 -13.71 -0.70
CA GLN A 77 2.36 -12.40 -0.58
C GLN A 77 2.58 -11.60 -1.87
N LEU A 78 3.81 -11.62 -2.38
CA LEU A 78 4.14 -11.01 -3.66
C LEU A 78 3.32 -11.64 -4.78
N TYR A 79 3.27 -12.98 -4.86
CA TYR A 79 2.46 -13.69 -5.86
C TYR A 79 0.99 -13.26 -5.83
N VAL A 80 0.34 -13.21 -4.65
CA VAL A 80 -1.10 -12.84 -4.56
C VAL A 80 -1.36 -11.42 -5.02
N ILE A 81 -0.50 -10.46 -4.64
CA ILE A 81 -0.64 -9.04 -5.05
C ILE A 81 -0.36 -8.90 -6.55
N PHE A 82 0.56 -9.71 -7.03
CA PHE A 82 1.01 -9.70 -8.39
C PHE A 82 0.02 -10.38 -9.34
N GLU A 83 -0.62 -11.48 -8.96
CA GLU A 83 -1.63 -12.18 -9.77
C GLU A 83 -2.88 -11.32 -10.02
N ASP A 84 -3.29 -10.51 -9.04
CA ASP A 84 -4.34 -9.49 -9.20
C ASP A 84 -3.92 -8.36 -10.19
N SER A 85 -2.64 -8.34 -10.57
CA SER A 85 -2.03 -7.39 -11.48
C SER A 85 -1.62 -8.10 -12.78
N VAL A 86 -2.45 -8.05 -13.83
CA VAL A 86 -2.32 -8.79 -15.12
C VAL A 86 -0.93 -8.83 -15.84
N ALA A 87 0.11 -8.14 -15.37
CA ALA A 87 1.48 -8.28 -15.90
C ALA A 87 2.21 -9.49 -15.26
N PRO A 88 3.24 -10.11 -15.89
CA PRO A 88 4.17 -11.07 -15.29
C PRO A 88 5.47 -10.43 -14.72
N ASP A 89 5.89 -10.78 -13.50
CA ASP A 89 7.11 -10.27 -12.86
C ASP A 89 8.24 -11.26 -13.14
N PRO A 90 9.30 -10.84 -13.84
CA PRO A 90 10.38 -11.73 -14.23
C PRO A 90 11.08 -12.39 -13.02
N GLU A 91 11.08 -11.79 -11.84
CA GLU A 91 11.67 -12.39 -10.62
C GLU A 91 10.75 -13.41 -9.95
N LEU A 92 9.42 -13.27 -10.08
CA LEU A 92 8.46 -14.25 -9.56
C LEU A 92 8.23 -15.43 -10.51
N THR A 93 8.59 -15.26 -11.80
CA THR A 93 8.50 -16.32 -12.82
C THR A 93 9.36 -17.54 -12.43
N GLY A 94 10.43 -17.36 -11.65
CA GLY A 94 11.26 -18.45 -11.13
C GLY A 94 10.74 -19.16 -9.88
N ILE A 95 9.67 -18.65 -9.24
CA ILE A 95 9.08 -19.22 -8.01
C ILE A 95 7.94 -20.20 -8.35
N VAL A 96 7.33 -20.05 -9.53
CA VAL A 96 6.29 -20.96 -10.01
C VAL A 96 6.96 -22.25 -10.51
N VAL A 97 6.57 -23.38 -9.91
CA VAL A 97 7.00 -24.78 -10.15
C VAL A 97 8.27 -25.27 -9.42
N ARG A 98 8.33 -25.10 -8.10
CA ARG A 98 8.90 -26.12 -7.20
C ARG A 98 7.93 -26.54 -6.09
N LEU A 99 6.64 -26.65 -6.41
CA LEU A 99 5.74 -27.49 -5.62
C LEU A 99 6.10 -28.94 -5.93
N ARG A 100 7.07 -29.50 -5.19
CA ARG A 100 7.30 -30.95 -5.16
C ARG A 100 6.00 -31.59 -4.65
N ALA A 101 5.24 -32.20 -5.56
CA ALA A 101 4.24 -33.17 -5.18
C ALA A 101 4.97 -34.36 -4.54
N SER A 102 5.08 -34.36 -3.22
CA SER A 102 5.48 -35.55 -2.47
C SER A 102 4.29 -36.49 -2.46
N ARG A 103 4.29 -37.47 -3.37
CA ARG A 103 3.45 -38.67 -3.21
C ARG A 103 4.01 -39.48 -2.03
N ARG A 104 3.23 -39.57 -0.96
CA ARG A 104 3.05 -40.82 -0.20
C ARG A 104 1.57 -40.94 0.13
#